data_AF-A0A3S0RT65-F1
#
_entry.id   AF-A0A3S0RT65-F1
#
_cell.length_a   1.000
_cell.length_b   1.000
_cell.length_c   1.000
_cell.angle_alpha   90.00
_cell.angle_beta   90.00
_cell.angle_gamma   90.00
#
_symmetry.space_group_name_H-M   'P 1'
#
loop_
_entity.id
_entity.type
_entity.pdbx_description
1 polymer ?
#
loop_
_entity_poly.entity_id
_entity_poly.type
_entity_poly.pdbx_seq_one_letter_code
_entity_poly.pdbx_strand_id
1 'polypeptide(L)'
;MKIRKWIWGIGIVIALGLMVGLDGYKAHKEEQPPIPHVTVGSTKVNVTLGEFKWNGELMNEQEQTEIVANAKTTNVNPVEDFKIEFNGEQPTYVRVLMLDPLSVDEFPFFEGNSTKDQIIYLPNDPGFQAYKIKANFKDGKKGTYYVALEKEQVVSYQTLLSEDSYSYSILYVSENENEYVDFFATLPLGNGGVPISGMRTSDINSAQQQYPELNITKAPSFYIFNEKEVIFQSNNSDEIIEYFASKFEPFEIENFGPVMKIDRVNKIVNDGGHEFYTEDIENLKLGQEVHMKVKFNHMTDPTQTEVQTLTVELEPPEELLDEQWKPTSPDKYSVLGIGDGAFLDPLSNPKFTDQFPDVEVKFHTGDLYPLGYTFVVFNQEEAIFATYNYEELVKYLEEHPLK
;
A
#
# COMPACT_ATOMS: atom_id res chain seq x y z
N MET A 1 -70.49 46.75 -25.04
CA MET A 1 -70.38 45.29 -24.78
C MET A 1 -69.20 44.57 -25.48
N LYS A 2 -68.30 45.26 -26.20
CA LYS A 2 -67.17 44.63 -26.93
C LYS A 2 -65.83 44.60 -26.17
N ILE A 3 -65.57 45.55 -25.26
CA ILE A 3 -64.29 45.66 -24.53
C ILE A 3 -64.12 44.56 -23.47
N ARG A 4 -65.22 44.15 -22.82
CA ARG A 4 -65.20 43.06 -21.81
C ARG A 4 -64.81 41.69 -22.37
N LYS A 5 -65.13 41.40 -23.63
CA LYS A 5 -64.74 40.12 -24.28
C LYS A 5 -63.25 40.07 -24.65
N TRP A 6 -62.64 41.23 -24.94
CA TRP A 6 -61.22 41.33 -25.25
C TRP A 6 -60.32 41.16 -24.02
N ILE A 7 -60.74 41.70 -22.87
CA ILE A 7 -59.99 41.54 -21.61
C ILE A 7 -59.93 40.07 -21.16
N TRP A 8 -61.04 39.32 -21.34
CA TRP A 8 -61.08 37.88 -21.07
C TRP A 8 -60.22 37.07 -22.04
N GLY A 9 -60.21 37.43 -23.33
CA GLY A 9 -59.36 36.77 -24.34
C GLY A 9 -57.87 36.96 -24.08
N ILE A 10 -57.43 38.18 -23.73
CA ILE A 10 -56.03 38.48 -23.41
C ILE A 10 -55.59 37.75 -22.12
N GLY A 11 -56.46 37.71 -21.10
CA GLY A 11 -56.18 36.98 -19.86
C GLY A 11 -55.95 35.47 -20.09
N ILE A 12 -56.74 34.85 -20.97
CA ILE A 12 -56.58 33.42 -21.32
C ILE A 12 -55.25 33.19 -22.07
N VAL A 13 -54.85 34.07 -22.98
CA VAL A 13 -53.60 33.92 -23.74
C VAL A 13 -52.37 34.09 -22.82
N ILE A 14 -52.41 35.02 -21.86
CA ILE A 14 -51.33 35.20 -20.88
C ILE A 14 -51.27 33.99 -19.94
N ALA A 15 -52.41 33.47 -19.47
CA ALA A 15 -52.45 32.28 -18.62
C ALA A 15 -51.93 31.02 -19.35
N LEU A 16 -52.29 30.83 -20.62
CA LEU A 16 -51.75 29.75 -21.46
C LEU A 16 -50.26 29.92 -21.73
N GLY A 17 -49.79 31.14 -22.01
CA GLY A 17 -48.36 31.43 -22.17
C GLY A 17 -47.56 31.16 -20.89
N LEU A 18 -48.11 31.48 -19.72
CA LEU A 18 -47.51 31.15 -18.44
C LEU A 18 -47.53 29.64 -18.14
N MET A 19 -48.61 28.94 -18.45
CA MET A 19 -48.66 27.47 -18.31
C MET A 19 -47.66 26.78 -19.24
N VAL A 20 -47.60 27.16 -20.51
CA VAL A 20 -46.63 26.59 -21.48
C VAL A 20 -45.19 26.98 -21.10
N GLY A 21 -44.97 28.20 -20.59
CA GLY A 21 -43.67 28.63 -20.10
C GLY A 21 -43.22 27.90 -18.83
N LEU A 22 -44.15 27.62 -17.91
CA LEU A 22 -43.89 26.84 -16.70
C LEU A 22 -43.68 25.36 -17.02
N ASP A 23 -44.48 24.77 -17.93
CA ASP A 23 -44.29 23.41 -18.42
C ASP A 23 -42.96 23.27 -19.19
N GLY A 24 -42.60 24.26 -20.01
CA GLY A 24 -41.31 24.30 -20.70
C GLY A 24 -40.13 24.46 -19.74
N TYR A 25 -40.24 25.32 -18.72
CA TYR A 25 -39.22 25.50 -17.68
C TYR A 25 -39.08 24.25 -16.80
N LYS A 26 -40.19 23.56 -16.51
CA LYS A 26 -40.22 22.30 -15.79
C LYS A 26 -39.60 21.17 -16.63
N ALA A 27 -39.99 21.04 -17.89
CA ALA A 27 -39.42 20.10 -18.85
C ALA A 27 -37.91 20.32 -19.09
N HIS A 28 -37.43 21.57 -19.09
CA HIS A 28 -36.00 21.88 -19.26
C HIS A 28 -35.17 21.55 -18.01
N LYS A 29 -35.78 21.58 -16.81
CA LYS A 29 -35.19 21.00 -15.58
C LYS A 29 -35.35 19.47 -15.51
N GLU A 30 -36.31 18.91 -16.22
CA GLU A 30 -36.67 17.48 -16.24
C GLU A 30 -36.11 16.71 -17.45
N GLU A 31 -35.23 17.30 -18.27
CA GLU A 31 -34.38 16.51 -19.17
C GLU A 31 -33.50 15.60 -18.30
N GLN A 32 -34.01 14.38 -18.06
CA GLN A 32 -33.39 13.41 -17.17
C GLN A 32 -31.92 13.25 -17.55
N PRO A 33 -31.01 13.31 -16.56
CA PRO A 33 -29.59 13.16 -16.84
C PRO A 33 -29.36 11.77 -17.48
N PRO A 34 -28.41 11.65 -18.44
CA PRO A 34 -28.15 10.40 -19.12
C PRO A 34 -27.94 9.24 -18.13
N ILE A 35 -28.65 8.13 -18.29
CA ILE A 35 -28.44 6.95 -17.43
C ILE A 35 -27.15 6.25 -17.88
N PRO A 36 -26.19 6.00 -16.97
CA PRO A 36 -24.97 5.31 -17.34
C PRO A 36 -25.25 3.84 -17.70
N HIS A 37 -24.50 3.35 -18.66
CA HIS A 37 -24.30 1.94 -18.90
C HIS A 37 -23.19 1.45 -17.97
N VAL A 38 -23.55 0.59 -17.03
CA VAL A 38 -22.60 0.03 -16.06
C VAL A 38 -22.41 -1.46 -16.36
N THR A 39 -21.16 -1.90 -16.42
CA THR A 39 -20.78 -3.29 -16.68
C THR A 39 -19.67 -3.74 -15.76
N VAL A 40 -19.65 -5.04 -15.43
CA VAL A 40 -18.49 -5.73 -14.86
C VAL A 40 -18.11 -6.81 -15.87
N GLY A 41 -16.95 -6.66 -16.51
CA GLY A 41 -16.55 -7.45 -17.68
C GLY A 41 -17.61 -7.48 -18.77
N SER A 42 -18.20 -8.65 -19.03
CA SER A 42 -19.28 -8.81 -20.03
C SER A 42 -20.70 -8.67 -19.44
N THR A 43 -20.82 -8.55 -18.12
CA THR A 43 -22.09 -8.55 -17.40
C THR A 43 -22.64 -7.14 -17.26
N LYS A 44 -23.84 -6.90 -17.81
CA LYS A 44 -24.56 -5.64 -17.64
C LYS A 44 -25.17 -5.55 -16.25
N VAL A 45 -24.88 -4.45 -15.55
CA VAL A 45 -25.35 -4.17 -14.20
C VAL A 45 -26.62 -3.32 -14.22
N ASN A 46 -27.55 -3.61 -13.31
CA ASN A 46 -28.75 -2.80 -13.13
C ASN A 46 -28.40 -1.47 -12.45
N VAL A 47 -28.90 -0.37 -13.02
CA VAL A 47 -28.68 0.99 -12.52
C VAL A 47 -30.02 1.59 -12.11
N THR A 48 -30.09 2.12 -10.90
CA THR A 48 -31.27 2.82 -10.38
C THR A 48 -30.98 4.31 -10.26
N LEU A 49 -31.80 5.16 -10.89
CA LEU A 49 -31.75 6.61 -10.69
C LEU A 49 -32.32 6.96 -9.31
N GLY A 50 -31.57 7.70 -8.48
CA GLY A 50 -31.95 7.93 -7.08
C GLY A 50 -31.93 9.39 -6.62
N GLU A 51 -31.93 10.35 -7.54
CA GLU A 51 -31.96 11.78 -7.18
C GLU A 51 -33.39 12.33 -6.98
N PHE A 52 -34.40 11.70 -7.60
CA PHE A 52 -35.77 12.21 -7.60
C PHE A 52 -36.81 11.10 -7.43
N LYS A 53 -37.85 11.38 -6.64
CA LYS A 53 -39.10 10.62 -6.61
C LYS A 53 -39.84 10.73 -7.94
N TRP A 54 -40.80 9.83 -8.18
CA TRP A 54 -41.68 9.87 -9.36
C TRP A 54 -42.44 11.20 -9.51
N ASN A 55 -42.60 11.96 -8.42
CA ASN A 55 -43.26 13.28 -8.36
C ASN A 55 -42.29 14.47 -8.50
N GLY A 56 -40.99 14.24 -8.69
CA GLY A 56 -39.95 15.27 -8.84
C GLY A 56 -39.38 15.85 -7.54
N GLU A 57 -39.78 15.33 -6.37
CA GLU A 57 -39.18 15.71 -5.09
C GLU A 57 -37.85 15.00 -4.87
N LEU A 58 -36.92 15.66 -4.15
CA LEU A 58 -35.68 15.05 -3.71
C LEU A 58 -35.98 13.93 -2.69
N MET A 59 -35.24 12.83 -2.81
CA MET A 59 -35.30 11.72 -1.85
C MET A 59 -34.59 12.07 -0.55
N ASN A 60 -35.21 11.73 0.58
CA ASN A 60 -34.58 11.85 1.90
C ASN A 60 -33.60 10.68 2.16
N GLU A 61 -32.85 10.74 3.27
CA GLU A 61 -31.82 9.75 3.61
C GLU A 61 -32.37 8.32 3.73
N GLN A 62 -33.52 8.15 4.38
CA GLN A 62 -34.15 6.83 4.55
C GLN A 62 -34.57 6.23 3.20
N GLU A 63 -35.10 7.04 2.30
CA GLU A 63 -35.50 6.63 0.95
C GLU A 63 -34.28 6.21 0.10
N GLN A 64 -33.12 6.84 0.29
CA GLN A 64 -31.88 6.44 -0.39
C GLN A 64 -31.38 5.07 0.11
N THR A 65 -31.45 4.81 1.41
CA THR A 65 -31.10 3.50 1.99
C THR A 65 -32.06 2.40 1.50
N GLU A 66 -33.35 2.71 1.38
CA GLU A 66 -34.35 1.78 0.85
C GLU A 66 -34.11 1.43 -0.62
N ILE A 67 -33.56 2.34 -1.42
CA ILE A 67 -33.17 2.05 -2.81
C ILE A 67 -32.09 0.98 -2.86
N VAL A 68 -31.08 1.08 -1.99
CA VAL A 68 -29.98 0.10 -1.93
C VAL A 68 -30.49 -1.25 -1.42
N ALA A 69 -31.28 -1.25 -0.34
CA ALA A 69 -31.82 -2.47 0.25
C ALA A 69 -32.77 -3.24 -0.69
N ASN A 70 -33.52 -2.53 -1.53
CA ASN A 70 -34.43 -3.13 -2.51
C ASN A 70 -33.84 -3.21 -3.93
N ALA A 71 -32.57 -2.80 -4.11
CA ALA A 71 -31.93 -2.81 -5.41
C ALA A 71 -31.85 -4.25 -5.94
N LYS A 72 -32.16 -4.42 -7.23
CA LYS A 72 -31.94 -5.69 -7.89
C LYS A 72 -30.44 -5.91 -8.04
N THR A 73 -29.88 -6.76 -7.19
CA THR A 73 -28.47 -7.16 -7.27
C THR A 73 -28.16 -7.82 -8.59
N THR A 74 -26.94 -7.58 -9.07
CA THR A 74 -26.38 -8.28 -10.22
C THR A 74 -25.20 -9.10 -9.72
N ASN A 75 -25.25 -10.41 -9.94
CA ASN A 75 -24.10 -11.27 -9.65
C ASN A 75 -22.98 -10.95 -10.63
N VAL A 76 -21.78 -10.72 -10.11
CA VAL A 76 -20.62 -10.32 -10.91
C VAL A 76 -19.35 -11.00 -10.42
N ASN A 77 -18.42 -11.23 -11.33
CA ASN A 77 -17.06 -11.62 -10.99
C ASN A 77 -16.26 -10.35 -10.62
N PRO A 78 -15.78 -10.20 -9.37
CA PRO A 78 -15.08 -8.99 -8.95
C PRO A 78 -13.69 -8.81 -9.57
N VAL A 79 -13.09 -9.86 -10.17
CA VAL A 79 -11.79 -9.75 -10.85
C VAL A 79 -11.90 -9.17 -12.28
N GLU A 80 -13.11 -8.91 -12.77
CA GLU A 80 -13.34 -8.28 -14.07
C GLU A 80 -13.47 -6.75 -13.96
N ASP A 81 -13.10 -6.03 -15.02
CA ASP A 81 -13.16 -4.56 -15.05
C ASP A 81 -14.57 -4.02 -14.75
N PHE A 82 -14.68 -3.08 -13.80
CA PHE A 82 -15.89 -2.28 -13.60
C PHE A 82 -15.85 -1.02 -14.46
N LYS A 83 -16.83 -0.89 -15.36
CA LYS A 83 -16.91 0.22 -16.33
C LYS A 83 -18.22 0.98 -16.18
N ILE A 84 -18.12 2.30 -16.24
CA ILE A 84 -19.24 3.23 -16.19
C ILE A 84 -19.18 4.11 -17.43
N GLU A 85 -20.13 3.96 -18.35
CA GLU A 85 -20.16 4.69 -19.62
C GLU A 85 -21.47 5.47 -19.77
N PHE A 86 -21.38 6.77 -20.01
CA PHE A 86 -22.58 7.57 -20.31
C PHE A 86 -22.82 7.59 -21.82
N ASN A 87 -23.97 7.10 -22.28
CA ASN A 87 -24.33 7.19 -23.69
C ASN A 87 -24.79 8.62 -24.01
N GLY A 88 -24.14 9.27 -24.98
CA GLY A 88 -24.46 10.63 -25.41
C GLY A 88 -23.64 11.69 -24.67
N GLU A 89 -24.30 12.59 -23.95
CA GLU A 89 -23.64 13.69 -23.22
C GLU A 89 -22.73 13.12 -22.12
N GLN A 90 -21.45 13.48 -22.16
CA GLN A 90 -20.49 13.08 -21.13
C GLN A 90 -20.58 14.01 -19.92
N PRO A 91 -20.48 13.46 -18.69
CA PRO A 91 -20.34 14.28 -17.51
C PRO A 91 -19.03 15.08 -17.56
N THR A 92 -19.08 16.28 -17.01
CA THR A 92 -17.91 17.12 -16.72
C THR A 92 -17.15 16.66 -15.48
N TYR A 93 -17.82 15.90 -14.61
CA TYR A 93 -17.25 15.35 -13.38
C TYR A 93 -18.08 14.16 -12.91
N VAL A 94 -17.41 13.10 -12.46
CA VAL A 94 -17.99 11.88 -11.92
C VAL A 94 -17.30 11.55 -10.60
N ARG A 95 -18.10 11.16 -9.61
CA ARG A 95 -17.64 10.63 -8.33
C ARG A 95 -18.38 9.33 -8.03
N VAL A 96 -17.64 8.27 -7.75
CA VAL A 96 -18.17 6.97 -7.34
C VAL A 96 -17.83 6.78 -5.86
N LEU A 97 -18.84 6.41 -5.10
CA LEU A 97 -18.76 6.19 -3.66
C LEU A 97 -19.17 4.76 -3.36
N MET A 98 -18.39 4.07 -2.54
CA MET A 98 -18.75 2.78 -1.98
C MET A 98 -19.67 3.01 -0.78
N LEU A 99 -20.76 2.24 -0.71
CA LEU A 99 -21.72 2.32 0.39
C LEU A 99 -21.52 1.11 1.30
N ASP A 100 -21.39 1.35 2.60
CA ASP A 100 -21.47 0.27 3.58
C ASP A 100 -22.93 -0.21 3.69
N PRO A 101 -23.22 -1.50 3.46
CA PRO A 101 -24.58 -2.03 3.56
C PRO A 101 -25.17 -1.98 4.98
N LEU A 102 -24.34 -1.86 6.00
CA LEU A 102 -24.74 -1.85 7.41
C LEU A 102 -24.76 -0.44 8.02
N SER A 103 -24.28 0.57 7.29
CA SER A 103 -24.29 1.96 7.72
C SER A 103 -24.74 2.91 6.60
N VAL A 104 -24.73 4.21 6.86
CA VAL A 104 -24.97 5.25 5.84
C VAL A 104 -23.65 5.86 5.34
N ASP A 105 -22.52 5.26 5.72
CA ASP A 105 -21.22 5.81 5.42
C ASP A 105 -20.89 5.65 3.92
N GLU A 106 -20.44 6.76 3.33
CA GLU A 106 -20.03 6.84 1.93
C GLU A 106 -18.49 6.91 1.88
N PHE A 107 -17.83 5.91 1.30
CA PHE A 107 -16.37 5.92 1.13
C PHE A 107 -16.02 6.34 -0.30
N PRO A 108 -15.11 7.31 -0.49
CA PRO A 108 -14.67 7.68 -1.83
C PRO A 108 -13.99 6.50 -2.51
N PHE A 109 -14.43 6.17 -3.72
CA PHE A 109 -13.91 5.04 -4.50
C PHE A 109 -13.27 5.49 -5.81
N PHE A 110 -13.89 6.43 -6.52
CA PHE A 110 -13.31 7.05 -7.71
C PHE A 110 -13.78 8.50 -7.85
N GLU A 111 -12.93 9.37 -8.39
CA GLU A 111 -13.28 10.76 -8.70
C GLU A 111 -12.50 11.26 -9.92
N GLY A 112 -13.18 11.89 -10.88
CA GLY A 112 -12.52 12.40 -12.08
C GLY A 112 -13.43 13.15 -13.04
N ASN A 113 -12.84 13.77 -14.06
CA ASN A 113 -13.57 14.54 -15.07
C ASN A 113 -14.32 13.65 -16.09
N SER A 114 -13.99 12.36 -16.16
CA SER A 114 -14.66 11.36 -16.99
C SER A 114 -14.35 9.96 -16.47
N THR A 115 -15.27 9.02 -16.68
CA THR A 115 -15.05 7.57 -16.51
C THR A 115 -14.72 6.88 -17.84
N LYS A 116 -14.73 7.62 -18.95
CA LYS A 116 -14.43 7.08 -20.27
C LYS A 116 -12.95 6.65 -20.31
N ASP A 117 -12.72 5.42 -20.72
CA ASP A 117 -11.39 4.78 -20.79
C ASP A 117 -10.70 4.59 -19.42
N GLN A 118 -11.44 4.74 -18.30
CA GLN A 118 -10.95 4.44 -16.95
C GLN A 118 -11.34 3.01 -16.57
N ILE A 119 -10.37 2.22 -16.12
CA ILE A 119 -10.61 0.91 -15.51
C ILE A 119 -10.76 1.14 -14.00
N ILE A 120 -11.91 0.76 -13.46
CA ILE A 120 -12.14 0.80 -12.01
C ILE A 120 -12.07 -0.64 -11.52
N TYR A 121 -11.20 -0.92 -10.54
CA TYR A 121 -11.02 -2.25 -9.95
C TYR A 121 -11.92 -2.39 -8.73
N LEU A 122 -12.76 -3.42 -8.69
CA LEU A 122 -13.60 -3.71 -7.52
C LEU A 122 -12.75 -4.38 -6.44
N PRO A 123 -13.01 -4.12 -5.14
CA PRO A 123 -12.36 -4.88 -4.08
C PRO A 123 -12.69 -6.36 -4.21
N ASN A 124 -11.69 -7.20 -3.97
CA ASN A 124 -11.73 -8.64 -4.17
C ASN A 124 -12.59 -9.39 -3.13
N ASP A 125 -13.11 -8.74 -2.08
CA ASP A 125 -13.97 -9.43 -1.11
C ASP A 125 -15.28 -9.94 -1.73
N PRO A 126 -15.68 -11.20 -1.53
CA PRO A 126 -16.98 -11.66 -1.98
C PRO A 126 -18.13 -11.05 -1.16
N GLY A 127 -19.34 -11.08 -1.73
CA GLY A 127 -20.57 -10.65 -1.07
C GLY A 127 -21.16 -9.35 -1.61
N PHE A 128 -22.18 -8.85 -0.91
CA PHE A 128 -22.93 -7.68 -1.32
C PHE A 128 -22.11 -6.40 -1.23
N GLN A 129 -22.11 -5.60 -2.31
CA GLN A 129 -21.53 -4.26 -2.32
C GLN A 129 -22.40 -3.31 -3.15
N ALA A 130 -22.68 -2.13 -2.59
CA ALA A 130 -23.40 -1.07 -3.30
C ALA A 130 -22.49 0.13 -3.59
N TYR A 131 -22.79 0.82 -4.69
CA TYR A 131 -22.09 2.00 -5.16
C TYR A 131 -23.07 3.12 -5.49
N LYS A 132 -22.69 4.35 -5.14
CA LYS A 132 -23.39 5.59 -5.50
C LYS A 132 -22.54 6.38 -6.48
N ILE A 133 -23.07 6.59 -7.68
CA ILE A 133 -22.42 7.32 -8.77
C ILE A 133 -23.07 8.72 -8.83
N LYS A 134 -22.30 9.76 -8.58
CA LYS A 134 -22.71 11.17 -8.72
C LYS A 134 -22.05 11.74 -9.98
N ALA A 135 -22.83 12.29 -10.91
CA ALA A 135 -22.36 12.83 -12.17
C ALA A 135 -22.87 14.26 -12.38
N ASN A 136 -21.98 15.17 -12.79
CA ASN A 136 -22.30 16.56 -13.14
C ASN A 136 -22.12 16.75 -14.65
N PHE A 137 -23.10 17.30 -15.34
CA PHE A 137 -23.10 17.52 -16.78
C PHE A 137 -22.99 19.02 -17.11
N LYS A 138 -22.97 19.35 -18.41
CA LYS A 138 -23.01 20.76 -18.83
C LYS A 138 -24.37 21.36 -18.46
N ASP A 139 -24.42 22.69 -18.40
CA ASP A 139 -25.60 23.46 -18.00
C ASP A 139 -26.12 23.20 -16.57
N GLY A 140 -25.30 22.58 -15.71
CA GLY A 140 -25.58 22.38 -14.29
C GLY A 140 -26.49 21.19 -13.98
N LYS A 141 -26.80 20.35 -14.98
CA LYS A 141 -27.53 19.09 -14.78
C LYS A 141 -26.72 18.14 -13.90
N LYS A 142 -27.38 17.43 -12.99
CA LYS A 142 -26.77 16.46 -12.07
C LYS A 142 -27.55 15.16 -12.12
N GLY A 143 -26.85 14.05 -11.93
CA GLY A 143 -27.43 12.72 -11.84
C GLY A 143 -26.82 11.93 -10.69
N THR A 144 -27.67 11.29 -9.89
CA THR A 144 -27.27 10.33 -8.85
C THR A 144 -27.83 8.96 -9.18
N TYR A 145 -26.95 7.97 -9.27
CA TYR A 145 -27.28 6.59 -9.64
C TYR A 145 -26.77 5.62 -8.59
N TYR A 146 -27.50 4.52 -8.41
CA TYR A 146 -27.18 3.46 -7.48
C TYR A 146 -26.99 2.16 -8.25
N VAL A 147 -25.97 1.42 -7.83
CA VAL A 147 -25.61 0.11 -8.37
C VAL A 147 -25.44 -0.83 -7.18
N ALA A 148 -26.07 -2.00 -7.25
CA ALA A 148 -25.93 -3.06 -6.25
C ALA A 148 -25.38 -4.32 -6.90
N LEU A 149 -24.26 -4.80 -6.37
CA LEU A 149 -23.54 -5.96 -6.85
C LEU A 149 -23.57 -7.05 -5.78
N GLU A 150 -23.71 -8.29 -6.24
CA GLU A 150 -23.37 -9.47 -5.44
C GLU A 150 -22.08 -10.04 -6.01
N LYS A 151 -20.96 -9.81 -5.33
CA LYS A 151 -19.64 -10.25 -5.79
C LYS A 151 -19.49 -11.75 -5.52
N GLU A 152 -19.30 -12.51 -6.58
CA GLU A 152 -19.11 -13.95 -6.47
C GLU A 152 -17.75 -14.27 -5.83
N GLN A 153 -17.69 -15.36 -5.05
CA GLN A 153 -16.42 -15.96 -4.64
C GLN A 153 -15.99 -16.93 -5.74
N VAL A 154 -15.09 -16.48 -6.61
CA VAL A 154 -14.61 -17.27 -7.76
C VAL A 154 -13.53 -18.28 -7.32
N VAL A 155 -12.67 -17.85 -6.40
CA VAL A 155 -11.63 -18.67 -5.76
C VAL A 155 -11.59 -18.39 -4.26
N SER A 156 -11.17 -19.35 -3.46
CA SER A 156 -11.08 -19.19 -2.00
C SER A 156 -10.11 -18.11 -1.55
N TYR A 157 -9.01 -17.93 -2.29
CA TYR A 157 -7.94 -16.97 -2.02
C TYR A 157 -8.18 -15.61 -2.67
N GLN A 158 -9.40 -15.30 -3.12
CA GLN A 158 -9.69 -14.08 -3.88
C GLN A 158 -9.24 -12.81 -3.13
N THR A 159 -9.44 -12.76 -1.82
CA THR A 159 -9.00 -11.65 -0.95
C THR A 159 -7.48 -11.52 -0.82
N LEU A 160 -6.74 -12.51 -1.31
CA LEU A 160 -5.28 -12.48 -1.41
C LEU A 160 -4.80 -11.99 -2.77
N LEU A 161 -5.68 -11.78 -3.76
CA LEU A 161 -5.27 -11.19 -5.02
C LEU A 161 -4.90 -9.72 -4.84
N SER A 162 -3.96 -9.25 -5.66
CA SER A 162 -3.57 -7.85 -5.66
C SER A 162 -4.74 -6.95 -6.11
N GLU A 163 -4.88 -5.76 -5.51
CA GLU A 163 -5.92 -4.81 -5.89
C GLU A 163 -5.57 -4.04 -7.17
N ASP A 164 -4.27 -3.86 -7.45
CA ASP A 164 -3.80 -3.14 -8.64
C ASP A 164 -3.00 -4.05 -9.58
N SER A 165 -3.10 -3.77 -10.87
CA SER A 165 -2.37 -4.51 -11.93
C SER A 165 -0.84 -4.30 -11.93
N TYR A 166 -0.34 -3.40 -11.09
CA TYR A 166 1.09 -3.08 -10.97
C TYR A 166 1.68 -3.49 -9.61
N SER A 167 0.90 -4.17 -8.77
CA SER A 167 1.33 -4.65 -7.46
C SER A 167 1.14 -6.16 -7.36
N TYR A 168 1.81 -6.75 -6.38
CA TYR A 168 1.61 -8.14 -6.01
C TYR A 168 1.19 -8.24 -4.55
N SER A 169 0.73 -9.43 -4.22
CA SER A 169 0.48 -9.83 -2.84
C SER A 169 1.13 -11.19 -2.61
N ILE A 170 1.50 -11.45 -1.35
CA ILE A 170 2.18 -12.68 -0.96
C ILE A 170 1.48 -13.30 0.23
N LEU A 171 1.18 -14.59 0.13
CA LEU A 171 0.86 -15.42 1.28
C LEU A 171 2.10 -16.20 1.70
N TYR A 172 2.55 -15.97 2.93
CA TYR A 172 3.61 -16.74 3.57
C TYR A 172 3.01 -17.68 4.63
N VAL A 173 3.18 -18.98 4.43
CA VAL A 173 2.85 -20.01 5.41
C VAL A 173 4.14 -20.41 6.12
N SER A 174 4.32 -20.00 7.38
CA SER A 174 5.55 -20.18 8.16
C SER A 174 5.54 -21.48 8.98
N GLU A 175 6.72 -22.01 9.31
CA GLU A 175 6.82 -23.18 10.20
C GLU A 175 6.46 -22.85 11.66
N ASN A 176 6.78 -21.63 12.12
CA ASN A 176 6.51 -21.18 13.48
C ASN A 176 5.85 -19.79 13.52
N GLU A 177 5.02 -19.55 14.53
CA GLU A 177 4.42 -18.22 14.82
C GLU A 177 5.48 -17.15 15.11
N ASN A 178 6.58 -17.54 15.74
CA ASN A 178 7.64 -16.61 16.17
C ASN A 178 8.68 -16.32 15.07
N GLU A 179 8.63 -17.00 13.93
CA GLU A 179 9.52 -16.76 12.78
C GLU A 179 9.01 -15.59 11.94
N TYR A 180 9.03 -14.38 12.52
CA TYR A 180 8.87 -13.16 11.74
C TYR A 180 10.19 -12.85 11.04
N VAL A 181 10.36 -13.39 9.84
CA VAL A 181 11.39 -12.95 8.91
C VAL A 181 10.67 -12.26 7.78
N ASP A 182 10.70 -10.93 7.76
CA ASP A 182 10.37 -10.19 6.55
C ASP A 182 11.52 -10.37 5.56
N PHE A 183 11.39 -11.37 4.69
CA PHE A 183 12.38 -11.71 3.67
C PHE A 183 12.64 -10.55 2.69
N PHE A 184 11.79 -9.53 2.67
CA PHE A 184 11.92 -8.35 1.82
C PHE A 184 12.39 -7.11 2.56
N ALA A 185 12.54 -7.14 3.89
CA ALA A 185 12.88 -5.94 4.68
C ALA A 185 14.21 -5.29 4.27
N THR A 186 15.16 -6.10 3.80
CA THR A 186 16.48 -5.65 3.32
C THR A 186 16.52 -5.44 1.80
N LEU A 187 15.41 -5.75 1.11
CA LEU A 187 15.30 -5.59 -0.33
C LEU A 187 14.62 -4.26 -0.65
N PRO A 188 15.00 -3.61 -1.77
CA PRO A 188 14.40 -2.36 -2.22
C PRO A 188 13.04 -2.63 -2.88
N LEU A 189 12.17 -3.43 -2.25
CA LEU A 189 10.85 -3.80 -2.79
C LEU A 189 9.74 -2.93 -2.23
N GLY A 190 9.84 -2.51 -0.96
CA GLY A 190 8.81 -1.69 -0.31
C GLY A 190 8.77 -0.21 -0.75
N ASN A 191 9.87 0.32 -1.30
CA ASN A 191 10.06 1.77 -1.47
C ASN A 191 10.00 2.30 -2.92
N GLY A 192 9.76 1.48 -3.95
CA GLY A 192 9.55 2.09 -5.28
C GLY A 192 9.55 1.22 -6.54
N GLY A 193 9.79 -0.09 -6.47
CA GLY A 193 9.69 -0.95 -7.65
C GLY A 193 8.29 -1.50 -7.86
N VAL A 194 7.77 -2.19 -6.84
CA VAL A 194 6.58 -3.02 -6.94
C VAL A 194 5.94 -3.12 -5.56
N PRO A 195 4.75 -2.52 -5.33
CA PRO A 195 4.08 -2.65 -4.05
C PRO A 195 3.77 -4.12 -3.80
N ILE A 196 4.19 -4.64 -2.64
CA ILE A 196 3.90 -6.00 -2.20
C ILE A 196 3.15 -5.92 -0.87
N SER A 197 1.94 -6.48 -0.83
CA SER A 197 1.23 -6.71 0.43
C SER A 197 1.48 -8.13 0.93
N GLY A 198 1.73 -8.27 2.23
CA GLY A 198 2.01 -9.57 2.86
C GLY A 198 0.87 -10.04 3.76
N MET A 199 0.42 -11.28 3.57
CA MET A 199 -0.36 -12.02 4.55
C MET A 199 0.46 -13.20 5.07
N ARG A 200 0.35 -13.48 6.37
CA ARG A 200 1.07 -14.57 7.02
C ARG A 200 0.15 -15.44 7.86
N THR A 201 0.44 -16.73 7.87
CA THR A 201 -0.13 -17.69 8.82
C THR A 201 0.89 -18.77 9.16
N SER A 202 0.89 -19.27 10.38
CA SER A 202 1.64 -20.45 10.83
C SER A 202 0.78 -21.71 10.86
N ASP A 203 -0.55 -21.56 10.78
CA ASP A 203 -1.49 -22.67 10.90
C ASP A 203 -1.79 -23.23 9.51
N ILE A 204 -1.03 -24.26 9.12
CA ILE A 204 -1.21 -24.99 7.86
C ILE A 204 -2.65 -25.53 7.74
N ASN A 205 -3.25 -26.02 8.82
CA ASN A 205 -4.59 -26.61 8.74
C ASN A 205 -5.64 -25.55 8.47
N SER A 206 -5.55 -24.41 9.16
CA SER A 206 -6.43 -23.26 8.91
C SER A 206 -6.21 -22.72 7.50
N ALA A 207 -4.95 -22.60 7.05
CA ALA A 207 -4.62 -22.14 5.71
C ALA A 207 -5.17 -23.06 4.61
N GLN A 208 -5.05 -24.39 4.79
CA GLN A 208 -5.62 -25.39 3.89
C GLN A 208 -7.15 -25.33 3.83
N GLN A 209 -7.81 -25.09 4.98
CA GLN A 209 -9.27 -24.97 5.04
C GLN A 209 -9.75 -23.68 4.41
N GLN A 210 -9.03 -22.58 4.64
CA GLN A 210 -9.36 -21.27 4.11
C GLN A 210 -9.06 -21.17 2.61
N TYR A 211 -7.99 -21.82 2.15
CA TYR A 211 -7.49 -21.73 0.78
C TYR A 211 -7.24 -23.11 0.15
N PRO A 212 -8.26 -23.97 -0.02
CA PRO A 212 -8.07 -25.35 -0.46
C PRO A 212 -7.45 -25.49 -1.86
N GLU A 213 -7.70 -24.53 -2.76
CA GLU A 213 -7.15 -24.49 -4.12
C GLU A 213 -5.64 -24.25 -4.15
N LEU A 214 -5.05 -23.68 -3.09
CA LEU A 214 -3.60 -23.44 -3.00
C LEU A 214 -2.80 -24.72 -2.72
N ASN A 215 -3.46 -25.83 -2.35
CA ASN A 215 -2.80 -27.11 -2.04
C ASN A 215 -1.62 -26.97 -1.06
N ILE A 216 -1.81 -26.22 0.02
CA ILE A 216 -0.77 -25.92 1.02
C ILE A 216 -0.40 -27.20 1.78
N THR A 217 0.61 -27.95 1.36
CA THR A 217 0.94 -29.26 1.99
C THR A 217 2.02 -29.21 3.07
N LYS A 218 2.79 -28.13 3.15
CA LYS A 218 3.93 -28.00 4.07
C LYS A 218 4.22 -26.52 4.36
N ALA A 219 5.14 -26.28 5.30
CA ALA A 219 5.77 -25.00 5.53
C ALA A 219 7.32 -25.17 5.44
N PRO A 220 8.08 -24.11 5.12
CA PRO A 220 7.58 -22.84 4.62
C PRO A 220 6.96 -23.00 3.22
N SER A 221 5.94 -22.20 2.92
CA SER A 221 5.36 -22.08 1.57
C SER A 221 5.04 -20.62 1.27
N PHE A 222 5.27 -20.24 0.02
CA PHE A 222 5.09 -18.89 -0.48
C PHE A 222 4.20 -18.94 -1.73
N TYR A 223 3.24 -18.04 -1.80
CA TYR A 223 2.36 -17.87 -2.96
C TYR A 223 2.36 -16.40 -3.34
N ILE A 224 2.71 -16.11 -4.59
CA ILE A 224 2.67 -14.76 -5.15
C ILE A 224 1.40 -14.67 -6.00
N PHE A 225 0.62 -13.62 -5.78
CA PHE A 225 -0.59 -13.35 -6.53
C PHE A 225 -0.45 -12.05 -7.30
N ASN A 226 -1.00 -12.02 -8.52
CA ASN A 226 -1.32 -10.77 -9.20
C ASN A 226 -2.80 -10.43 -8.97
N GLU A 227 -3.36 -9.58 -9.81
CA GLU A 227 -4.76 -9.13 -9.75
C GLU A 227 -5.78 -10.21 -10.15
N LYS A 228 -5.34 -11.40 -10.58
CA LYS A 228 -6.22 -12.45 -11.14
C LYS A 228 -6.01 -13.82 -10.54
N GLU A 229 -4.76 -14.21 -10.28
CA GLU A 229 -4.41 -15.58 -9.93
C GLU A 229 -3.09 -15.68 -9.15
N VAL A 230 -2.80 -16.89 -8.70
CA VAL A 230 -1.46 -17.27 -8.24
C VAL A 230 -0.53 -17.35 -9.45
N ILE A 231 0.52 -16.54 -9.46
CA ILE A 231 1.49 -16.48 -10.56
C ILE A 231 2.79 -17.22 -10.25
N PHE A 232 3.06 -17.47 -8.98
CA PHE A 232 4.25 -18.19 -8.54
C PHE A 232 4.03 -18.84 -7.18
N GLN A 233 4.62 -20.03 -6.98
CA GLN A 233 4.59 -20.75 -5.72
C GLN A 233 5.96 -21.37 -5.48
N SER A 234 6.47 -21.26 -4.26
CA SER A 234 7.69 -21.95 -3.86
C SER A 234 7.64 -22.33 -2.38
N ASN A 235 8.55 -23.23 -2.00
CA ASN A 235 8.84 -23.54 -0.60
C ASN A 235 10.27 -23.09 -0.22
N ASN A 236 10.88 -22.27 -1.07
CA ASN A 236 12.23 -21.75 -0.91
C ASN A 236 12.17 -20.22 -1.07
N SER A 237 12.62 -19.49 -0.06
CA SER A 237 12.67 -18.02 -0.08
C SER A 237 13.56 -17.50 -1.20
N ASP A 238 14.64 -18.21 -1.54
CA ASP A 238 15.58 -17.78 -2.58
C ASP A 238 14.91 -17.76 -3.96
N GLU A 239 14.05 -18.73 -4.25
CA GLU A 239 13.29 -18.78 -5.51
C GLU A 239 12.28 -17.63 -5.63
N ILE A 240 11.76 -17.14 -4.50
CA ILE A 240 10.87 -15.97 -4.44
C ILE A 240 11.65 -14.69 -4.72
N ILE A 241 12.84 -14.57 -4.13
CA ILE A 241 13.75 -13.45 -4.38
C ILE A 241 14.17 -13.46 -5.86
N GLU A 242 14.53 -14.61 -6.42
CA GLU A 242 14.85 -14.74 -7.85
C GLU A 242 13.69 -14.37 -8.76
N TYR A 243 12.45 -14.74 -8.38
CA TYR A 243 11.25 -14.36 -9.11
C TYR A 243 11.14 -12.83 -9.23
N PHE A 244 11.23 -12.11 -8.11
CA PHE A 244 11.16 -10.64 -8.13
C PHE A 244 12.37 -10.00 -8.78
N ALA A 245 13.58 -10.55 -8.59
CA ALA A 245 14.79 -10.08 -9.26
C ALA A 245 14.63 -10.12 -10.79
N SER A 246 13.99 -11.17 -11.32
CA SER A 246 13.75 -11.32 -12.77
C SER A 246 12.74 -10.30 -13.34
N LYS A 247 11.95 -9.66 -12.47
CA LYS A 247 10.93 -8.64 -12.80
C LYS A 247 11.36 -7.24 -12.41
N PHE A 248 12.56 -7.10 -11.86
CA PHE A 248 13.03 -5.84 -11.30
C PHE A 248 13.22 -4.79 -12.39
N GLU A 249 12.58 -3.64 -12.22
CA GLU A 249 12.82 -2.46 -13.03
C GLU A 249 13.59 -1.43 -12.19
N PRO A 250 14.65 -0.81 -12.74
CA PRO A 250 15.40 0.20 -12.01
C PRO A 250 14.53 1.36 -11.56
N PHE A 251 14.70 1.78 -10.31
CA PHE A 251 13.95 2.88 -9.73
C PHE A 251 14.82 3.73 -8.80
N GLU A 252 14.32 4.91 -8.46
CA GLU A 252 15.00 5.87 -7.60
C GLU A 252 14.25 6.04 -6.28
N ILE A 253 15.00 6.10 -5.17
CA ILE A 253 14.47 6.53 -3.88
C ILE A 253 15.24 7.73 -3.38
N GLU A 254 14.56 8.48 -2.52
CA GLU A 254 15.17 9.48 -1.64
C GLU A 254 15.09 8.90 -0.22
N ASN A 255 16.23 8.69 0.41
CA ASN A 255 16.33 8.10 1.73
C ASN A 255 16.96 9.09 2.71
N PHE A 256 16.42 9.12 3.92
CA PHE A 256 16.90 9.92 5.02
C PHE A 256 17.00 9.05 6.25
N GLY A 257 18.19 8.94 6.83
CA GLY A 257 18.39 8.11 8.00
C GLY A 257 19.82 8.06 8.50
N PRO A 258 20.05 7.34 9.61
CA PRO A 258 21.39 7.12 10.13
C PRO A 258 22.14 6.06 9.33
N VAL A 259 23.43 6.28 9.12
CA VAL A 259 24.36 5.26 8.64
C VAL A 259 24.49 4.15 9.69
N MET A 260 24.03 2.94 9.37
CA MET A 260 23.99 1.79 10.28
C MET A 260 25.13 0.79 10.02
N LYS A 261 25.72 0.77 8.83
CA LYS A 261 26.82 -0.15 8.49
C LYS A 261 27.77 0.50 7.51
N ILE A 262 29.07 0.23 7.69
CA ILE A 262 30.12 0.66 6.79
C ILE A 262 31.01 -0.53 6.46
N ASP A 263 31.07 -0.88 5.18
CA ASP A 263 32.04 -1.81 4.61
C ASP A 263 32.97 -1.06 3.66
N ARG A 264 34.10 -0.61 4.19
CA ARG A 264 35.15 0.10 3.44
C ARG A 264 35.71 -0.72 2.28
N VAL A 265 35.75 -2.05 2.39
CA VAL A 265 36.39 -2.93 1.40
C VAL A 265 35.54 -3.02 0.15
N ASN A 266 34.24 -3.24 0.32
CA ASN A 266 33.29 -3.36 -0.79
C ASN A 266 32.65 -2.02 -1.17
N LYS A 267 32.97 -0.95 -0.43
CA LYS A 267 32.36 0.38 -0.57
C LYS A 267 30.85 0.37 -0.39
N ILE A 268 30.35 -0.51 0.47
CA ILE A 268 28.93 -0.66 0.78
C ILE A 268 28.65 0.06 2.09
N VAL A 269 27.56 0.81 2.10
CA VAL A 269 27.02 1.46 3.30
C VAL A 269 25.55 1.06 3.47
N ASN A 270 25.10 0.92 4.71
CA ASN A 270 23.69 0.75 5.03
C ASN A 270 23.15 2.05 5.63
N ASP A 271 22.02 2.53 5.10
CA ASP A 271 21.24 3.64 5.65
C ASP A 271 19.77 3.23 5.67
N GLY A 272 19.12 3.38 6.83
CA GLY A 272 17.69 3.09 6.98
C GLY A 272 17.27 1.68 6.57
N GLY A 273 18.17 0.69 6.70
CA GLY A 273 17.92 -0.71 6.34
C GLY A 273 18.30 -1.10 4.91
N HIS A 274 18.70 -0.16 4.05
CA HIS A 274 19.09 -0.43 2.66
C HIS A 274 20.59 -0.36 2.47
N GLU A 275 21.16 -1.36 1.78
CA GLU A 275 22.58 -1.34 1.39
C GLU A 275 22.76 -0.75 -0.01
N PHE A 276 23.81 0.06 -0.19
CA PHE A 276 24.16 0.67 -1.47
C PHE A 276 25.67 0.93 -1.57
N TYR A 277 26.15 0.95 -2.80
CA TYR A 277 27.53 1.28 -3.16
C TYR A 277 27.74 2.78 -3.29
N THR A 278 28.83 3.30 -2.72
CA THR A 278 29.23 4.70 -2.88
C THR A 278 30.75 4.87 -2.97
N GLU A 279 31.22 5.69 -3.91
CA GLU A 279 32.63 6.07 -4.02
C GLU A 279 33.07 6.99 -2.87
N ASP A 280 32.13 7.72 -2.27
CA ASP A 280 32.39 8.68 -1.21
C ASP A 280 32.44 8.03 0.19
N ILE A 281 32.59 6.70 0.26
CA ILE A 281 32.47 5.96 1.50
C ILE A 281 33.40 6.53 2.57
N GLU A 282 34.65 6.87 2.25
CA GLU A 282 35.67 7.41 3.16
C GLU A 282 35.23 8.66 3.96
N ASN A 283 34.22 9.40 3.47
CA ASN A 283 33.69 10.58 4.16
C ASN A 283 32.54 10.25 5.13
N LEU A 284 32.03 9.02 5.10
CA LEU A 284 30.93 8.55 5.92
C LEU A 284 31.44 7.94 7.23
N LYS A 285 30.66 8.07 8.29
CA LYS A 285 30.87 7.45 9.60
C LYS A 285 29.56 6.89 10.13
N LEU A 286 29.67 5.82 10.90
CA LEU A 286 28.51 5.21 11.52
C LEU A 286 27.81 6.20 12.46
N GLY A 287 26.48 6.25 12.40
CA GLY A 287 25.65 7.15 13.20
C GLY A 287 25.45 8.55 12.62
N GLN A 288 26.08 8.89 11.48
CA GLN A 288 25.74 10.12 10.76
C GLN A 288 24.33 10.04 10.19
N GLU A 289 23.53 11.11 10.31
CA GLU A 289 22.32 11.23 9.49
C GLU A 289 22.69 11.73 8.11
N VAL A 290 22.28 10.98 7.10
CA VAL A 290 22.54 11.27 5.70
C VAL A 290 21.24 11.42 4.94
N HIS A 291 21.28 12.30 3.95
CA HIS A 291 20.24 12.43 2.95
C HIS A 291 20.81 12.04 1.59
N MET A 292 20.18 11.05 0.97
CA MET A 292 20.66 10.48 -0.29
C MET A 292 19.57 10.26 -1.31
N LYS A 293 19.96 10.41 -2.57
CA LYS A 293 19.17 9.99 -3.72
C LYS A 293 19.88 8.83 -4.38
N VAL A 294 19.27 7.65 -4.34
CA VAL A 294 19.88 6.40 -4.78
C VAL A 294 19.01 5.77 -5.86
N LYS A 295 19.65 5.40 -6.97
CA LYS A 295 19.02 4.60 -8.02
C LYS A 295 19.45 3.15 -7.87
N PHE A 296 18.49 2.26 -7.72
CA PHE A 296 18.73 0.82 -7.67
C PHE A 296 18.64 0.26 -9.09
N ASN A 297 19.74 -0.31 -9.62
CA ASN A 297 19.73 -0.99 -10.93
C ASN A 297 19.66 -2.51 -10.80
N HIS A 298 19.72 -3.03 -9.57
CA HIS A 298 19.56 -4.44 -9.24
C HIS A 298 18.83 -4.58 -7.91
N MET A 299 18.07 -5.67 -7.74
CA MET A 299 17.26 -5.89 -6.55
C MET A 299 18.08 -6.34 -5.34
N THR A 300 19.04 -7.25 -5.55
CA THR A 300 19.78 -7.93 -4.47
C THR A 300 21.26 -7.60 -4.42
N ASP A 301 21.76 -6.80 -5.37
CA ASP A 301 23.19 -6.52 -5.50
C ASP A 301 23.43 -5.04 -5.20
N PRO A 302 23.84 -4.68 -3.98
CA PRO A 302 24.07 -3.29 -3.59
C PRO A 302 25.21 -2.65 -4.39
N THR A 303 26.08 -3.44 -5.05
CA THR A 303 27.14 -2.90 -5.91
C THR A 303 26.62 -2.31 -7.23
N GLN A 304 25.36 -2.57 -7.56
CA GLN A 304 24.69 -2.05 -8.76
C GLN A 304 23.77 -0.86 -8.46
N THR A 305 23.99 -0.16 -7.35
CA THR A 305 23.33 1.12 -7.07
C THR A 305 24.11 2.30 -7.65
N GLU A 306 23.41 3.39 -7.94
CA GLU A 306 24.00 4.67 -8.31
C GLU A 306 23.56 5.74 -7.32
N VAL A 307 24.48 6.22 -6.48
CA VAL A 307 24.25 7.34 -5.55
C VAL A 307 24.37 8.64 -6.36
N GLN A 308 23.24 9.31 -6.57
CA GLN A 308 23.16 10.55 -7.34
C GLN A 308 23.49 11.78 -6.49
N THR A 309 23.05 11.78 -5.23
CA THR A 309 23.37 12.79 -4.23
C THR A 309 23.57 12.15 -2.88
N LEU A 310 24.51 12.68 -2.11
CA LEU A 310 24.78 12.31 -0.73
C LEU A 310 25.14 13.58 0.05
N THR A 311 24.37 13.88 1.08
CA THR A 311 24.62 14.99 2.00
C THR A 311 24.62 14.47 3.42
N VAL A 312 25.62 14.85 4.21
CA VAL A 312 25.62 14.61 5.66
C VAL A 312 24.82 15.75 6.30
N GLU A 313 23.71 15.39 6.94
CA GLU A 313 22.82 16.33 7.62
C GLU A 313 23.19 16.44 9.11
N LEU A 314 23.68 15.35 9.71
CA LEU A 314 24.15 15.31 11.09
C LEU A 314 25.42 14.47 11.22
N GLU A 315 26.40 15.01 11.95
CA GLU A 315 27.61 14.29 12.35
C GLU A 315 27.31 13.17 13.35
N PRO A 316 28.16 12.14 13.47
CA PRO A 316 27.87 11.02 14.35
C PRO A 316 27.92 11.45 15.82
N PRO A 317 27.22 10.73 16.73
CA PRO A 317 27.33 10.97 18.18
C PRO A 317 28.80 10.98 18.62
N GLU A 318 29.20 11.95 19.45
CA GLU A 318 30.58 12.08 19.93
C GLU A 318 31.05 10.82 20.66
N GLU A 319 30.13 10.14 21.33
CA GLU A 319 30.38 8.86 21.99
C GLU A 319 30.95 7.83 21.00
N LEU A 320 30.48 7.76 19.76
CA LEU A 320 31.01 6.80 18.78
C LEU A 320 32.41 7.12 18.28
N LEU A 321 32.91 8.33 18.56
CA LEU A 321 34.25 8.77 18.20
C LEU A 321 35.28 8.55 19.32
N ASP A 322 34.83 8.17 20.52
CA ASP A 322 35.72 7.98 21.67
C ASP A 322 36.48 6.65 21.59
N GLU A 323 37.81 6.75 21.69
CA GLU A 323 38.73 5.61 21.70
C GLU A 323 38.41 4.60 22.82
N GLN A 324 37.75 5.02 23.90
CA GLN A 324 37.39 4.12 25.00
C GLN A 324 36.46 2.97 24.57
N TRP A 325 35.72 3.12 23.48
CA TRP A 325 34.80 2.09 22.98
C TRP A 325 35.47 1.09 22.05
N LYS A 326 36.63 1.42 21.49
CA LYS A 326 37.39 0.52 20.61
C LYS A 326 37.98 -0.68 21.37
N PRO A 327 38.24 -1.81 20.70
CA PRO A 327 38.76 -3.01 21.36
C PRO A 327 40.16 -2.77 21.90
N THR A 328 40.48 -3.32 23.06
CA THR A 328 41.81 -3.14 23.68
C THR A 328 42.92 -3.90 22.96
N SER A 329 42.57 -4.89 22.14
CA SER A 329 43.52 -5.75 21.41
C SER A 329 43.16 -5.83 19.92
N PRO A 330 44.17 -5.86 19.02
CA PRO A 330 43.97 -5.77 17.57
C PRO A 330 43.28 -6.98 16.94
N ASP A 331 43.24 -8.09 17.65
CA ASP A 331 42.57 -9.35 17.33
C ASP A 331 41.14 -9.43 17.89
N LYS A 332 40.58 -8.31 18.35
CA LYS A 332 39.23 -8.25 18.92
C LYS A 332 38.33 -7.21 18.28
N TYR A 333 37.03 -7.50 18.35
CA TYR A 333 35.97 -6.49 18.21
C TYR A 333 35.59 -6.00 19.60
N SER A 334 34.96 -4.82 19.63
CA SER A 334 34.24 -4.35 20.80
C SER A 334 32.78 -4.15 20.43
N VAL A 335 31.88 -4.65 21.27
CA VAL A 335 30.44 -4.46 21.15
C VAL A 335 29.99 -3.53 22.26
N LEU A 336 29.53 -2.35 21.89
CA LEU A 336 28.91 -1.39 22.78
C LEU A 336 27.39 -1.55 22.74
N GLY A 337 26.79 -1.94 23.87
CA GLY A 337 25.35 -1.84 24.06
C GLY A 337 24.95 -0.49 24.63
N ILE A 338 24.07 0.22 23.94
CA ILE A 338 23.46 1.49 24.36
C ILE A 338 21.99 1.24 24.67
N GLY A 339 21.57 1.43 25.92
CA GLY A 339 20.16 1.29 26.28
C GLY A 339 19.89 1.14 27.78
N ASP A 340 18.73 0.58 28.09
CA ASP A 340 18.34 0.21 29.46
C ASP A 340 18.70 -1.24 29.79
N GLY A 341 18.45 -1.67 31.04
CA GLY A 341 18.77 -3.02 31.47
C GLY A 341 18.11 -4.11 30.62
N ALA A 342 16.83 -3.94 30.28
CA ALA A 342 16.09 -4.95 29.53
C ALA A 342 16.63 -5.13 28.11
N PHE A 343 17.02 -4.03 27.44
CA PHE A 343 17.67 -4.07 26.14
C PHE A 343 19.07 -4.68 26.20
N LEU A 344 19.83 -4.42 27.27
CA LEU A 344 21.22 -4.84 27.43
C LEU A 344 21.39 -6.25 28.04
N ASP A 345 20.32 -6.85 28.56
CA ASP A 345 20.31 -8.17 29.18
C ASP A 345 20.95 -9.27 28.29
N PRO A 346 20.71 -9.33 26.96
CA PRO A 346 21.33 -10.34 26.10
C PRO A 346 22.87 -10.30 26.11
N LEU A 347 23.47 -9.11 26.08
CA LEU A 347 24.92 -8.91 26.10
C LEU A 347 25.55 -9.20 27.46
N SER A 348 24.78 -9.06 28.54
CA SER A 348 25.23 -9.34 29.90
C SER A 348 25.28 -10.84 30.21
N ASN A 349 24.76 -11.68 29.32
CA ASN A 349 24.76 -13.14 29.48
C ASN A 349 26.16 -13.72 29.18
N PRO A 350 26.78 -14.47 30.11
CA PRO A 350 28.09 -15.09 29.86
C PRO A 350 28.15 -15.96 28.59
N LYS A 351 27.00 -16.52 28.17
CA LYS A 351 26.91 -17.30 26.94
C LYS A 351 27.29 -16.51 25.69
N PHE A 352 27.08 -15.19 25.67
CA PHE A 352 27.47 -14.35 24.53
C PHE A 352 28.99 -14.31 24.38
N THR A 353 29.72 -14.03 25.46
CA THR A 353 31.19 -14.04 25.45
C THR A 353 31.79 -15.43 25.28
N ASP A 354 31.08 -16.49 25.70
CA ASP A 354 31.49 -17.87 25.41
C ASP A 354 31.34 -18.22 23.92
N GLN A 355 30.31 -17.68 23.25
CA GLN A 355 30.09 -17.84 21.81
C GLN A 355 31.07 -16.98 20.98
N PHE A 356 31.38 -15.77 21.46
CA PHE A 356 32.24 -14.80 20.79
C PHE A 356 33.43 -14.39 21.68
N PRO A 357 34.47 -15.26 21.82
CA PRO A 357 35.61 -15.01 22.71
C PRO A 357 36.47 -13.81 22.28
N ASP A 358 36.40 -13.43 21.01
CA ASP A 358 37.13 -12.31 20.40
C ASP A 358 36.35 -10.98 20.45
N VAL A 359 35.28 -10.94 21.25
CA VAL A 359 34.46 -9.74 21.45
C VAL A 359 34.60 -9.21 22.88
N GLU A 360 34.91 -7.93 23.00
CA GLU A 360 34.83 -7.18 24.26
C GLU A 360 33.46 -6.52 24.40
N VAL A 361 32.72 -6.80 25.47
CA VAL A 361 31.40 -6.18 25.69
C VAL A 361 31.53 -4.94 26.56
N LYS A 362 30.91 -3.85 26.13
CA LYS A 362 30.85 -2.55 26.81
C LYS A 362 29.42 -2.05 26.88
N PHE A 363 29.15 -1.16 27.84
CA PHE A 363 27.81 -0.66 28.11
C PHE A 363 27.78 0.85 28.26
N HIS A 364 26.76 1.48 27.68
CA HIS A 364 26.41 2.88 27.86
C HIS A 364 24.92 2.97 28.23
N THR A 365 24.60 3.64 29.33
CA THR A 365 23.21 3.81 29.77
C THR A 365 22.57 5.03 29.12
N GLY A 366 21.39 4.87 28.53
CA GLY A 366 20.68 5.94 27.83
C GLY A 366 20.50 5.62 26.35
N ASP A 367 20.10 6.62 25.57
CA ASP A 367 20.02 6.57 24.12
C ASP A 367 21.06 7.51 23.48
N LEU A 368 21.46 7.22 22.24
CA LEU A 368 22.27 8.12 21.43
C LEU A 368 21.44 8.60 20.25
N TYR A 369 21.13 9.89 20.14
CA TYR A 369 20.49 10.40 18.92
C TYR A 369 21.51 10.45 17.77
N PRO A 370 21.22 9.95 16.56
CA PRO A 370 19.90 9.45 16.07
C PRO A 370 19.65 7.94 16.26
N LEU A 371 20.63 7.20 16.77
CA LEU A 371 20.62 5.74 16.87
C LEU A 371 19.75 5.13 17.99
N GLY A 372 19.20 5.90 18.93
CA GLY A 372 18.36 5.39 20.01
C GLY A 372 19.06 4.33 20.89
N TYR A 373 18.33 3.27 21.24
CA TYR A 373 18.87 2.05 21.87
C TYR A 373 19.44 1.16 20.77
N THR A 374 20.71 0.79 20.87
CA THR A 374 21.40 0.16 19.75
C THR A 374 22.60 -0.65 20.25
N PHE A 375 22.96 -1.69 19.50
CA PHE A 375 24.22 -2.38 19.64
C PHE A 375 25.18 -1.88 18.56
N VAL A 376 26.40 -1.49 18.92
CA VAL A 376 27.41 -0.99 17.97
C VAL A 376 28.66 -1.87 18.03
N VAL A 377 29.13 -2.31 16.88
CA VAL A 377 30.38 -3.05 16.71
C VAL A 377 31.48 -2.10 16.27
N PHE A 378 32.60 -2.14 16.99
CA PHE A 378 33.82 -1.40 16.72
C PHE A 378 34.92 -2.36 16.32
N ASN A 379 35.64 -2.02 15.25
CA ASN A 379 36.98 -2.55 15.01
C ASN A 379 38.04 -1.65 15.68
N GLN A 380 39.32 -1.87 15.34
CA GLN A 380 40.43 -1.08 15.87
C GLN A 380 40.44 0.40 15.45
N GLU A 381 39.75 0.74 14.36
CA GLU A 381 39.81 2.06 13.74
C GLU A 381 38.56 2.88 14.04
N GLU A 382 37.37 2.27 13.93
CA GLU A 382 36.07 2.95 13.98
C GLU A 382 34.89 2.02 14.34
N ALA A 383 33.72 2.63 14.55
CA ALA A 383 32.45 1.91 14.56
C ALA A 383 32.05 1.53 13.12
N ILE A 384 31.68 0.26 12.91
CA ILE A 384 31.45 -0.30 11.57
C ILE A 384 30.06 -0.92 11.36
N PHE A 385 29.37 -1.27 12.44
CA PHE A 385 28.02 -1.83 12.36
C PHE A 385 27.20 -1.44 13.57
N ALA A 386 25.92 -1.14 13.36
CA ALA A 386 24.94 -0.87 14.38
C ALA A 386 23.63 -1.54 14.04
N THR A 387 22.93 -2.01 15.07
CA THR A 387 21.62 -2.64 14.94
C THR A 387 20.79 -2.47 16.21
N TYR A 388 19.48 -2.41 16.02
CA TYR A 388 18.48 -2.42 17.07
C TYR A 388 18.13 -3.84 17.54
N ASN A 389 18.59 -4.87 16.81
CA ASN A 389 18.21 -6.26 17.03
C ASN A 389 19.43 -7.11 17.44
N TYR A 390 19.30 -7.81 18.56
CA TYR A 390 20.34 -8.71 19.05
C TYR A 390 20.65 -9.87 18.09
N GLU A 391 19.65 -10.40 17.40
CA GLU A 391 19.84 -11.49 16.42
C GLU A 391 20.67 -11.03 15.21
N GLU A 392 20.48 -9.80 14.75
CA GLU A 392 21.30 -9.20 13.70
C GLU A 392 22.74 -8.95 14.14
N LEU A 393 22.95 -8.55 15.41
CA LEU A 393 24.28 -8.44 15.99
C LEU A 393 25.00 -9.79 15.97
N VAL A 394 24.34 -10.84 16.46
CA VAL A 394 24.88 -12.21 16.48
C VAL A 394 25.23 -12.65 15.06
N LYS A 395 24.30 -12.48 14.11
CA LYS A 395 24.50 -12.82 12.70
C LYS A 395 25.70 -12.09 12.11
N TYR A 396 25.82 -10.78 12.35
CA TYR A 396 26.95 -9.99 11.86
C TYR A 396 28.30 -10.54 12.35
N LEU A 397 28.40 -10.84 13.65
CA LEU A 397 29.62 -11.38 14.25
C LEU A 397 29.98 -12.79 13.73
N GLU A 398 28.97 -13.62 13.44
CA GLU A 398 29.16 -14.94 12.83
C GLU A 398 29.65 -14.86 11.38
N GLU A 399 29.14 -13.91 10.61
CA GLU A 399 29.52 -13.69 9.20
C GLU A 399 30.88 -13.00 9.04
N HIS A 400 31.34 -12.27 10.08
CA HIS A 400 32.58 -11.49 10.06
C HIS A 400 33.53 -11.92 11.18
N PRO A 401 34.01 -13.17 11.23
CA PRO A 401 34.97 -13.58 12.25
C PRO A 401 36.33 -12.88 12.04
N LEU A 402 36.94 -12.43 13.14
CA LEU A 402 38.34 -11.98 13.11
C LEU A 402 39.23 -13.19 12.80
N LYS A 403 40.14 -13.02 11.83
CA LYS A 403 41.03 -14.08 11.35
C LYS A 403 42.37 -14.11 12.07
#